data_AF-F3CDC0-F1
#
_entry.id   AF-F3CDC0-F1
#
_cell.length_a   1.000
_cell.length_b   1.000
_cell.length_c   1.000
_cell.angle_alpha   90.00
_cell.angle_beta   90.00
_cell.angle_gamma   90.00
#
_symmetry.space_group_name_H-M   'P 1'
#
loop_
_entity.id
_entity.type
_entity.pdbx_description
1 polymer ?
#
loop_
_entity_poly.entity_id
_entity_poly.type
_entity_poly.pdbx_seq_one_letter_code
_entity_poly.pdbx_strand_id
1 'polypeptide(L)'
;MLILHGKQALNEDVRDAVADKRKQGWELDVRLTWEAGDARRLVGEALAAGHRHIVAGGGDGTLRDIAEALALAETQASLTILPLGTANDFARAAGVPLEVSKALQLMDVAPRAVDLGEVGGKLFLNMATGGFGSQVTANTSEDLKKVLGGAAYLFTGLTRFSELHAAHGELTGPDFHWRGD
;
A
#
# COMPACT_ATOMS: atom_id res chain seq x y z
N MET A 1 3.33 14.78 7.41
CA MET A 1 4.52 13.93 7.61
C MET A 1 4.61 12.88 6.53
N LEU A 2 5.79 12.72 5.93
CA LEU A 2 6.15 11.62 5.03
C LEU A 2 6.74 10.46 5.84
N ILE A 3 6.10 9.29 5.74
CA ILE A 3 6.61 8.02 6.23
C ILE A 3 7.18 7.27 5.02
N LEU A 4 8.50 7.15 4.97
CA LEU A 4 9.25 6.64 3.84
C LEU A 4 9.82 5.25 4.16
N HIS A 5 9.62 4.30 3.26
CA HIS A 5 10.19 2.97 3.38
C HIS A 5 11.72 3.04 3.38
N GLY A 6 12.40 2.40 4.34
CA GLY A 6 13.85 2.57 4.56
C GLY A 6 14.74 2.33 3.32
N LYS A 7 14.35 1.42 2.41
CA LYS A 7 15.07 1.20 1.13
C LYS A 7 15.11 2.45 0.21
N GLN A 8 14.26 3.45 0.46
CA GLN A 8 14.17 4.70 -0.30
C GLN A 8 14.86 5.88 0.41
N ALA A 9 15.58 5.63 1.52
CA ALA A 9 16.19 6.69 2.33
C ALA A 9 17.20 7.57 1.57
N LEU A 10 17.83 7.04 0.52
CA LEU A 10 18.82 7.73 -0.32
C LEU A 10 18.26 8.09 -1.71
N ASN A 11 16.94 8.13 -1.86
CA ASN A 11 16.31 8.50 -3.11
C ASN A 11 16.37 10.03 -3.30
N GLU A 12 17.19 10.49 -4.25
CA GLU A 12 17.40 11.92 -4.51
C GLU A 12 16.16 12.59 -5.12
N ASP A 13 15.36 11.89 -5.94
CA ASP A 13 14.10 12.43 -6.46
C ASP A 13 13.12 12.76 -5.31
N VAL A 14 13.11 11.91 -4.26
CA VAL A 14 12.31 12.14 -3.05
C VAL A 14 12.86 13.32 -2.25
N ARG A 15 14.19 13.43 -2.12
CA ARG A 15 14.84 14.56 -1.44
C ARG A 15 14.48 15.89 -2.12
N ASP A 16 14.57 15.94 -3.43
CA ASP A 16 14.29 17.14 -4.23
C ASP A 16 12.80 17.51 -4.14
N ALA A 17 11.90 16.53 -4.30
CA ALA A 17 10.47 16.77 -4.18
C ALA A 17 10.06 17.27 -2.78
N VAL A 18 10.66 16.73 -1.71
CA VAL A 18 10.44 17.21 -0.33
C VAL A 18 10.96 18.64 -0.17
N ALA A 19 12.14 18.95 -0.71
CA ALA A 19 12.70 20.30 -0.65
C ALA A 19 11.79 21.31 -1.38
N ASP A 20 11.27 20.94 -2.55
CA ASP A 20 10.36 21.78 -3.31
C ASP A 20 9.02 21.99 -2.61
N LYS A 21 8.46 20.96 -1.97
CA LYS A 21 7.26 21.12 -1.15
C LYS A 21 7.47 22.05 0.03
N ARG A 22 8.63 21.96 0.70
CA ARG A 22 8.99 22.89 1.78
C ARG A 22 9.12 24.33 1.30
N LYS A 23 9.68 24.57 0.10
CA LYS A 23 9.71 25.91 -0.52
C LYS A 23 8.30 26.46 -0.82
N GLN A 24 7.32 25.58 -1.04
CA GLN A 24 5.91 25.93 -1.23
C GLN A 24 5.17 26.19 0.11
N GLY A 25 5.86 26.13 1.25
CA GLY A 25 5.30 26.43 2.57
C GLY A 25 4.80 25.21 3.35
N TRP A 26 4.97 24.00 2.83
CA TRP A 26 4.61 22.79 3.57
C TRP A 26 5.64 22.46 4.66
N GLU A 27 5.18 22.29 5.89
CA GLU A 27 5.95 21.62 6.95
C GLU A 27 5.89 20.10 6.74
N LEU A 28 6.90 19.58 6.03
CA LEU A 28 6.98 18.17 5.67
C LEU A 28 8.11 17.47 6.41
N ASP A 29 7.80 16.89 7.56
CA ASP A 29 8.69 15.97 8.27
C ASP A 29 8.85 14.65 7.52
N VAL A 30 10.04 14.06 7.59
CA VAL A 30 10.35 12.77 6.95
C VAL A 30 10.80 11.77 8.01
N ARG A 31 10.14 10.62 8.07
CA ARG A 31 10.46 9.51 8.97
C ARG A 31 10.67 8.24 8.16
N LEU A 32 11.66 7.44 8.55
CA LEU A 32 11.98 6.19 7.88
C LEU A 32 11.43 5.00 8.65
N THR A 33 10.90 4.01 7.95
CA THR A 33 10.66 2.68 8.52
C THR A 33 11.91 1.82 8.41
N TRP A 34 12.13 0.96 9.38
CA TRP A 34 13.18 -0.06 9.37
C TRP A 34 12.60 -1.47 9.35
N GLU A 35 11.60 -1.72 10.19
CA GLU A 35 11.01 -3.04 10.38
C GLU A 35 9.47 -3.03 10.43
N ALA A 36 8.89 -4.22 10.52
CA ALA A 36 7.45 -4.38 10.64
C ALA A 36 6.92 -3.70 11.91
N GLY A 37 5.81 -2.98 11.80
CA GLY A 37 5.21 -2.23 12.91
C GLY A 37 5.64 -0.75 12.98
N ASP A 38 6.73 -0.37 12.32
CA ASP A 38 7.16 1.04 12.29
C ASP A 38 6.12 1.95 11.65
N ALA A 39 5.45 1.51 10.58
CA ALA A 39 4.39 2.29 9.95
C ALA A 39 3.29 2.67 10.96
N ARG A 40 2.81 1.71 11.75
CA ARG A 40 1.79 1.94 12.79
C ARG A 40 2.29 2.89 13.87
N ARG A 41 3.50 2.67 14.38
CA ARG A 41 4.12 3.53 15.38
C ARG A 41 4.26 4.97 14.88
N LEU A 42 4.81 5.14 13.69
CA LEU A 42 5.03 6.45 13.07
C LEU A 42 3.71 7.18 12.76
N VAL A 43 2.68 6.49 12.28
CA VAL A 43 1.35 7.09 12.11
C VAL A 43 0.83 7.62 13.46
N GLY A 44 0.92 6.82 14.53
CA GLY A 44 0.53 7.25 15.87
C GLY A 44 1.29 8.48 16.35
N GLU A 45 2.62 8.49 16.19
CA GLU A 45 3.47 9.65 16.50
C GLU A 45 3.07 10.89 15.67
N ALA A 46 2.76 10.70 14.39
CA ALA A 46 2.36 11.80 13.52
C ALA A 46 1.07 12.47 14.00
N LEU A 47 0.07 11.64 14.32
CA LEU A 47 -1.24 12.09 14.76
C LEU A 47 -1.14 12.78 16.13
N ALA A 48 -0.32 12.24 17.04
CA ALA A 48 -0.05 12.86 18.34
C ALA A 48 0.66 14.21 18.22
N ALA A 49 1.53 14.37 17.21
CA ALA A 49 2.18 15.63 16.88
C ALA A 49 1.28 16.61 16.10
N GLY A 50 0.02 16.25 15.84
CA GLY A 50 -0.96 17.12 15.19
C GLY A 50 -0.94 17.08 13.66
N HIS A 51 -0.14 16.22 13.03
CA HIS A 51 -0.17 16.09 11.58
C HIS A 51 -1.51 15.54 11.09
N ARG A 52 -2.09 16.20 10.09
CA ARG A 52 -3.34 15.77 9.42
C ARG A 52 -3.15 15.33 7.97
N HIS A 53 -1.94 15.50 7.44
CA HIS A 53 -1.56 15.02 6.11
C HIS A 53 -0.41 14.02 6.25
N ILE A 54 -0.70 12.75 5.96
CA ILE A 54 0.28 11.66 5.98
C ILE A 54 0.62 11.30 4.55
N VAL A 55 1.91 11.13 4.25
CA VAL A 55 2.38 10.65 2.95
C VAL A 55 2.98 9.26 3.13
N ALA A 56 2.50 8.27 2.36
CA ALA A 56 3.07 6.94 2.30
C ALA A 56 4.08 6.86 1.14
N GLY A 57 5.37 6.88 1.46
CA GLY A 57 6.45 6.71 0.50
C GLY A 57 6.95 5.27 0.46
N GLY A 58 6.51 4.48 -0.52
CA GLY A 58 6.89 3.07 -0.59
C GLY A 58 6.10 2.32 -1.66
N GLY A 59 6.14 0.99 -1.57
CA GLY A 59 5.29 0.11 -2.39
C GLY A 59 3.96 -0.21 -1.74
N ASP A 60 3.22 -1.15 -2.33
CA ASP A 60 1.87 -1.54 -1.88
C ASP A 60 1.82 -2.01 -0.42
N GLY A 61 2.88 -2.68 0.07
CA GLY A 61 2.99 -3.08 1.48
C GLY A 61 3.08 -1.89 2.44
N THR A 62 3.88 -0.88 2.10
CA THR A 62 3.99 0.36 2.91
C THR A 62 2.68 1.13 2.91
N LEU A 63 2.03 1.23 1.75
CA LEU A 63 0.73 1.87 1.61
C LEU A 63 -0.32 1.16 2.48
N ARG A 64 -0.36 -0.18 2.41
CA ARG A 64 -1.26 -1.01 3.23
C ARG A 64 -1.07 -0.74 4.72
N ASP A 65 0.16 -0.85 5.22
CA ASP A 65 0.44 -0.75 6.65
C ASP A 65 0.11 0.65 7.20
N ILE A 66 0.33 1.71 6.41
CA ILE A 66 -0.01 3.09 6.78
C ILE A 66 -1.52 3.33 6.74
N ALA A 67 -2.22 2.85 5.70
CA ALA A 67 -3.66 3.00 5.58
C ALA A 67 -4.41 2.22 6.69
N GLU A 68 -3.96 1.01 7.01
CA GLU A 68 -4.48 0.23 8.13
C GLU A 68 -4.29 0.99 9.45
N ALA A 69 -3.10 1.55 9.69
CA ALA A 69 -2.83 2.34 10.89
C ALA A 69 -3.70 3.60 11.01
N LEU A 70 -4.00 4.27 9.87
CA LEU A 70 -4.91 5.42 9.84
C LEU A 70 -6.35 5.01 10.12
N ALA A 71 -6.82 3.92 9.51
CA ALA A 71 -8.17 3.41 9.72
C ALA A 71 -8.40 3.00 11.18
N LEU A 72 -7.45 2.28 11.79
CA LEU A 72 -7.50 1.87 13.20
C LEU A 72 -7.40 3.05 14.18
N ALA A 73 -6.89 4.20 13.75
CA ALA A 73 -6.81 5.41 14.56
C ALA A 73 -8.09 6.26 14.53
N GLU A 74 -9.11 5.86 13.74
CA GLU A 74 -10.39 6.56 13.59
C GLU A 74 -10.23 8.08 13.34
N THR A 75 -9.22 8.44 12.54
CA THR A 75 -8.83 9.83 12.29
C THR A 75 -9.43 10.40 11.01
N GLN A 76 -9.48 11.73 10.92
CA GLN A 76 -9.80 12.47 9.69
C GLN A 76 -8.55 12.90 8.91
N ALA A 77 -7.37 12.35 9.26
CA ALA A 77 -6.14 12.64 8.53
C ALA A 77 -6.18 12.06 7.12
N SER A 78 -5.71 12.83 6.14
CA SER A 78 -5.65 12.41 4.74
C SER A 78 -4.36 11.66 4.44
N LEU A 79 -4.42 10.75 3.46
CA LEU A 79 -3.28 9.98 2.95
C LEU A 79 -2.92 10.39 1.52
N THR A 80 -1.67 10.81 1.30
CA THR A 80 -1.07 10.98 -0.03
C THR A 80 -0.20 9.77 -0.35
N ILE A 81 -0.29 9.27 -1.58
CA ILE A 81 0.46 8.11 -2.05
C ILE A 81 1.69 8.59 -2.82
N LEU A 82 2.87 8.17 -2.39
CA LEU A 82 4.13 8.38 -3.10
C LEU A 82 4.67 7.00 -3.57
N PRO A 83 4.41 6.62 -4.83
CA PRO A 83 4.58 5.25 -5.33
C PRO A 83 6.06 4.94 -5.64
N LEU A 84 6.75 4.36 -4.67
CA LEU A 84 8.19 4.04 -4.73
C LEU A 84 8.47 2.52 -4.75
N GLY A 85 7.44 1.71 -4.92
CA GLY A 85 7.55 0.26 -5.10
C GLY A 85 7.71 -0.15 -6.56
N THR A 86 7.85 -1.46 -6.78
CA THR A 86 7.98 -2.02 -8.13
C THR A 86 6.62 -2.16 -8.86
N ALA A 87 5.57 -2.59 -8.15
CA ALA A 87 4.22 -2.73 -8.70
C ALA A 87 3.44 -1.40 -8.64
N ASN A 88 3.17 -0.94 -7.42
CA ASN A 88 2.33 0.22 -7.12
C ASN A 88 0.92 0.04 -7.72
N ASP A 89 0.35 -1.16 -7.54
CA ASP A 89 -0.89 -1.56 -8.19
C ASP A 89 -2.04 -0.63 -7.79
N PHE A 90 -2.17 -0.32 -6.50
CA PHE A 90 -3.21 0.58 -6.02
C PHE A 90 -3.02 2.00 -6.59
N ALA A 91 -1.77 2.50 -6.62
CA ALA A 91 -1.47 3.82 -7.15
C ALA A 91 -1.85 3.91 -8.65
N ARG A 92 -1.53 2.88 -9.43
CA ARG A 92 -1.91 2.79 -10.86
C ARG A 92 -3.42 2.76 -11.04
N ALA A 93 -4.12 1.91 -10.29
CA ALA A 93 -5.58 1.79 -10.36
C ALA A 93 -6.28 3.11 -9.95
N ALA A 94 -5.74 3.80 -8.96
CA ALA A 94 -6.25 5.09 -8.47
C ALA A 94 -5.86 6.29 -9.36
N GLY A 95 -5.07 6.09 -10.42
CA GLY A 95 -4.61 7.16 -11.31
C GLY A 95 -3.59 8.11 -10.68
N VAL A 96 -2.86 7.66 -9.65
CA VAL A 96 -1.78 8.42 -9.02
C VAL A 96 -0.58 8.46 -9.97
N PRO A 97 0.00 9.65 -10.24
CA PRO A 97 1.22 9.74 -11.03
C PRO A 97 2.36 8.91 -10.43
N LEU A 98 3.16 8.25 -11.27
CA LEU A 98 4.30 7.45 -10.80
C LEU A 98 5.58 8.26 -10.60
N GLU A 99 5.64 9.44 -11.22
CA GLU A 99 6.75 10.37 -11.03
C GLU A 99 6.66 11.03 -9.65
N VAL A 100 7.75 10.98 -8.88
CA VAL A 100 7.81 11.41 -7.48
C VAL A 100 7.31 12.84 -7.29
N SER A 101 7.78 13.77 -8.13
CA SER A 101 7.41 15.18 -8.09
C SER A 101 5.90 15.38 -8.25
N LYS A 102 5.28 14.73 -9.24
CA LYS A 102 3.85 14.81 -9.57
C LYS A 102 2.99 14.10 -8.53
N ALA A 103 3.43 12.96 -8.02
CA ALA A 103 2.74 12.26 -6.95
C ALA A 103 2.67 13.12 -5.68
N LEU A 104 3.78 13.76 -5.31
CA LEU A 104 3.83 14.59 -4.11
C LEU A 104 3.03 15.89 -4.27
N GLN A 105 2.83 16.40 -5.49
CA GLN A 105 1.91 17.52 -5.76
C GLN A 105 0.46 17.23 -5.36
N LEU A 106 0.05 15.96 -5.24
CA LEU A 106 -1.29 15.61 -4.76
C LEU A 106 -1.56 16.05 -3.31
N MET A 107 -0.55 16.46 -2.55
CA MET A 107 -0.74 17.10 -1.24
C MET A 107 -1.58 18.39 -1.33
N ASP A 108 -1.58 19.08 -2.48
CA ASP A 108 -2.33 20.32 -2.67
C ASP A 108 -3.78 20.09 -3.13
N VAL A 109 -4.15 18.83 -3.36
CA VAL A 109 -5.47 18.44 -3.87
C VAL A 109 -6.35 17.99 -2.70
N ALA A 110 -7.63 18.38 -2.73
CA ALA A 110 -8.58 17.94 -1.72
C ALA A 110 -8.71 16.40 -1.71
N PRO A 111 -8.65 15.77 -0.52
CA PRO A 111 -8.75 14.32 -0.41
C PRO A 111 -10.15 13.83 -0.78
N ARG A 112 -10.23 12.57 -1.24
CA ARG A 112 -11.47 11.86 -1.49
C ARG A 112 -11.55 10.64 -0.58
N ALA A 113 -12.75 10.34 -0.08
CA ALA A 113 -12.99 9.13 0.68
C ALA A 113 -12.75 7.89 -0.20
N VAL A 114 -12.16 6.86 0.39
CA VAL A 114 -11.85 5.59 -0.26
C VAL A 114 -12.25 4.48 0.71
N ASP A 115 -12.91 3.45 0.18
CA ASP A 115 -13.32 2.30 0.97
C ASP A 115 -12.14 1.39 1.29
N LEU A 116 -12.20 0.72 2.43
CA LEU A 116 -11.30 -0.36 2.81
C LEU A 116 -12.11 -1.65 2.97
N GLY A 117 -11.57 -2.75 2.47
CA GLY A 117 -12.12 -4.07 2.74
C GLY A 117 -11.55 -4.64 4.04
N GLU A 118 -12.32 -5.52 4.71
CA GLU A 118 -11.88 -6.26 5.89
C GLU A 118 -12.16 -7.75 5.72
N VAL A 119 -11.18 -8.61 6.04
CA VAL A 119 -11.37 -10.06 6.14
C VAL A 119 -10.74 -10.55 7.43
N GLY A 120 -11.55 -11.13 8.31
CA GLY A 120 -11.07 -11.72 9.57
C GLY A 120 -10.28 -10.75 10.45
N GLY A 121 -10.71 -9.49 10.56
CA GLY A 121 -10.03 -8.45 11.34
C GLY A 121 -8.82 -7.81 10.65
N LYS A 122 -8.54 -8.15 9.39
CA LYS A 122 -7.42 -7.59 8.62
C LYS A 122 -7.92 -6.71 7.49
N LEU A 123 -7.45 -5.48 7.45
CA LEU A 123 -7.82 -4.51 6.42
C LEU A 123 -7.02 -4.73 5.13
N PHE A 124 -7.64 -4.46 3.99
CA PHE A 124 -6.98 -4.47 2.68
C PHE A 124 -7.50 -3.34 1.78
N LEU A 125 -6.59 -2.82 0.94
CA LEU A 125 -6.84 -1.69 0.04
C LEU A 125 -7.19 -2.10 -1.39
N ASN A 126 -6.67 -3.23 -1.87
CA ASN A 126 -6.71 -3.56 -3.29
C ASN A 126 -7.56 -4.81 -3.56
N MET A 127 -7.11 -5.97 -3.08
CA MET A 127 -7.76 -7.23 -3.44
C MET A 127 -7.56 -8.30 -2.36
N ALA A 128 -8.60 -9.10 -2.15
CA ALA A 128 -8.53 -10.36 -1.42
C ALA A 128 -8.76 -11.51 -2.41
N THR A 129 -7.80 -12.43 -2.52
CA THR A 129 -7.89 -13.60 -3.40
C THR A 129 -7.89 -14.88 -2.58
N GLY A 130 -8.85 -15.76 -2.83
CA GLY A 130 -8.94 -17.09 -2.20
C GLY A 130 -8.95 -18.21 -3.25
N GLY A 131 -8.34 -19.34 -2.92
CA GLY A 131 -8.32 -20.55 -3.73
C GLY A 131 -7.78 -21.73 -2.93
N PHE A 132 -8.27 -22.93 -3.21
CA PHE A 132 -7.87 -24.15 -2.51
C PHE A 132 -6.74 -24.84 -3.30
N GLY A 133 -5.51 -24.54 -2.89
CA GLY A 133 -4.26 -25.07 -3.42
C GLY A 133 -3.13 -24.69 -2.47
N SER A 134 -3.05 -25.41 -1.35
CA SER A 134 -2.18 -25.09 -0.22
C SER A 134 -0.72 -25.48 -0.46
N GLN A 135 0.18 -24.57 -0.07
CA GLN A 135 1.64 -24.68 0.05
C GLN A 135 2.51 -24.33 -1.17
N VAL A 136 2.63 -23.03 -1.48
CA VAL A 136 3.96 -22.48 -1.82
C VAL A 136 4.08 -21.06 -1.25
N THR A 137 4.66 -20.92 -0.06
CA THR A 137 5.13 -19.60 0.40
C THR A 137 6.41 -19.65 1.23
N ALA A 138 7.30 -20.62 0.96
CA ALA A 138 8.57 -20.71 1.69
C ALA A 138 9.85 -20.49 0.86
N ASN A 139 9.86 -20.58 -0.48
CA ASN A 139 11.11 -20.56 -1.25
C ASN A 139 11.05 -19.75 -2.55
N THR A 140 10.68 -18.47 -2.49
CA THR A 140 10.93 -17.54 -3.63
C THR A 140 12.17 -16.72 -3.31
N SER A 141 13.29 -17.04 -3.95
CA SER A 141 14.55 -16.30 -3.83
C SER A 141 14.35 -14.82 -4.18
N GLU A 142 15.09 -13.94 -3.50
CA GLU A 142 15.04 -12.49 -3.76
C GLU A 142 15.38 -12.12 -5.21
N ASP A 143 16.08 -13.00 -5.93
CA ASP A 143 16.49 -12.82 -7.31
C ASP A 143 15.32 -12.96 -8.31
N LEU A 144 14.37 -13.88 -8.06
CA LEU A 144 13.16 -13.99 -8.88
C LEU A 144 12.23 -12.78 -8.71
N LYS A 145 12.24 -12.14 -7.53
CA LYS A 145 11.46 -10.92 -7.24
C LYS A 145 11.93 -9.71 -8.03
N LYS A 146 13.22 -9.66 -8.39
CA LYS A 146 13.82 -8.54 -9.15
C LYS A 146 13.64 -8.68 -10.66
N VAL A 147 13.69 -9.90 -11.19
CA VAL A 147 13.64 -10.16 -12.64
C VAL A 147 12.22 -10.07 -13.21
N LEU A 148 11.20 -10.37 -12.41
CA LEU A 148 9.83 -10.55 -12.91
C LEU A 148 8.95 -9.27 -12.81
N GLY A 149 9.32 -8.29 -11.99
CA GLY A 149 8.50 -7.09 -11.76
C GLY A 149 7.23 -7.39 -10.93
N GLY A 150 6.71 -6.39 -10.21
CA GLY A 150 5.64 -6.60 -9.22
C GLY A 150 4.35 -7.20 -9.78
N ALA A 151 4.01 -6.91 -11.04
CA ALA A 151 2.88 -7.52 -11.74
C ALA A 151 3.05 -9.04 -11.91
N ALA A 152 4.28 -9.53 -12.08
CA ALA A 152 4.51 -10.95 -12.26
C ALA A 152 4.33 -11.75 -10.98
N TYR A 153 4.32 -11.17 -9.78
CA TYR A 153 4.03 -11.94 -8.56
C TYR A 153 2.54 -12.34 -8.52
N LEU A 154 1.65 -11.42 -8.91
CA LEU A 154 0.24 -11.71 -9.17
C LEU A 154 0.08 -12.73 -10.30
N PHE A 155 0.83 -12.56 -11.41
CA PHE A 155 0.79 -13.53 -12.51
C PHE A 155 1.45 -14.88 -12.17
N THR A 156 2.42 -14.94 -11.25
CA THR A 156 3.06 -16.21 -10.86
C THR A 156 2.08 -17.04 -10.02
N GLY A 157 1.28 -16.38 -9.17
CA GLY A 157 0.11 -16.99 -8.54
C GLY A 157 -0.87 -17.56 -9.58
N LEU A 158 -1.13 -16.82 -10.66
CA LEU A 158 -1.93 -17.30 -11.81
C LEU A 158 -1.25 -18.42 -12.61
N THR A 159 0.08 -18.45 -12.73
CA THR A 159 0.78 -19.50 -13.50
C THR A 159 0.78 -20.86 -12.79
N ARG A 160 0.45 -20.91 -11.49
CA ARG A 160 0.22 -22.16 -10.75
C ARG A 160 -1.24 -22.62 -10.77
N PHE A 161 -2.04 -22.12 -11.71
CA PHE A 161 -3.40 -22.61 -11.96
C PHE A 161 -3.47 -24.13 -12.20
N SER A 162 -2.39 -24.75 -12.68
CA SER A 162 -2.31 -26.20 -12.90
C SER A 162 -2.37 -27.05 -11.63
N GLU A 163 -2.21 -26.46 -10.45
CA GLU A 163 -2.33 -27.15 -9.14
C GLU A 163 -3.64 -26.79 -8.41
N LEU A 164 -4.46 -25.88 -8.98
CA LEU A 164 -5.74 -25.51 -8.40
C LEU A 164 -6.74 -26.63 -8.61
N HIS A 165 -7.27 -27.15 -7.52
CA HIS A 165 -8.38 -28.08 -7.55
C HIS A 165 -9.67 -27.31 -7.34
N ALA A 166 -10.70 -27.67 -8.11
CA ALA A 166 -12.05 -27.26 -7.79
C ALA A 166 -12.38 -27.73 -6.37
N ALA A 167 -13.00 -26.86 -5.60
CA ALA A 167 -13.32 -27.12 -4.22
C ALA A 167 -14.66 -26.45 -3.92
N HIS A 168 -15.48 -27.19 -3.18
CA HIS A 168 -16.77 -26.71 -2.77
C HIS A 168 -16.67 -25.38 -2.01
N GLY A 169 -17.44 -24.39 -2.45
CA GLY A 169 -17.49 -23.07 -1.85
C GLY A 169 -18.92 -22.56 -1.73
N GLU A 170 -19.12 -21.70 -0.73
CA GLU A 170 -20.36 -20.93 -0.55
C GLU A 170 -19.99 -19.46 -0.33
N LEU A 171 -20.66 -18.57 -1.06
CA LEU A 171 -20.47 -17.12 -1.01
C LEU A 171 -21.82 -16.46 -0.78
N THR A 172 -21.92 -15.59 0.21
CA THR A 172 -23.15 -14.86 0.57
C THR A 172 -22.86 -13.36 0.68
N GLY A 173 -23.75 -12.53 0.14
CA GLY A 173 -23.76 -11.07 0.22
C GLY A 173 -25.19 -10.52 0.25
N PRO A 174 -25.39 -9.19 0.33
CA PRO A 174 -26.70 -8.58 0.55
C PRO A 174 -27.81 -9.05 -0.40
N ASP A 175 -27.49 -9.19 -1.68
CA ASP A 175 -28.39 -9.67 -2.73
C ASP A 175 -27.75 -10.80 -3.56
N PHE A 176 -26.82 -11.53 -2.95
CA PHE A 176 -26.03 -12.56 -3.64
C PHE A 176 -25.92 -13.81 -2.78
N HIS A 177 -26.24 -14.96 -3.36
CA HIS A 177 -25.96 -16.26 -2.79
C HIS A 177 -25.50 -17.19 -3.89
N TRP A 178 -24.35 -17.82 -3.69
CA TRP A 178 -23.78 -18.80 -4.61
C TRP A 178 -23.20 -19.96 -3.84
N ARG A 179 -23.38 -21.16 -4.40
CA ARG A 179 -22.80 -22.41 -3.90
C ARG A 179 -22.45 -23.31 -5.08
N GLY A 180 -21.28 -23.94 -5.05
CA GLY A 180 -20.83 -24.81 -6.13
C GLY A 180 -19.57 -25.60 -5.75
N ASP A 181 -19.23 -26.57 -6.59
CA ASP A 181 -18.00 -27.36 -6.54
C ASP A 181 -16.87 -26.74 -7.36
#